data_AF-A0A1G2U2Q5-F1
#
_entry.id   AF-A0A1G2U2Q5-F1
#
_cell.length_a   1.000
_cell.length_b   1.000
_cell.length_c   1.000
_cell.angle_alpha   90.00
_cell.angle_beta   90.00
_cell.angle_gamma   90.00
#
_symmetry.space_group_name_H-M   'P 1'
#
loop_
_entity.id
_entity.type
_entity.pdbx_description
1 polymer ?
#
loop_
_entity_poly.entity_id
_entity_poly.type
_entity_poly.pdbx_seq_one_letter_code
_entity_poly.pdbx_strand_id
1 'polypeptide(L)'
;MKQEPDNKKKKQIPIERAVYVLTEEDIKRNQERESTTRKKELFLNILERNRGMITIVCEKTSIARSTYYYWLKTDKEFKSKVDEIMRAKPEILEDILYIAAAKGDVNAAKFILSHTHPDYKKKPKNEKDTVVHIYHHVDKQDKSKGKEEVTFAQMVWAEGSRRRKDALAKMAIEEMRNKIPALEEES
;
A
#
# COMPACT_ATOMS: atom_id res chain seq x y z
N MET A 1 25.69 -33.29 -28.88
CA MET A 1 24.81 -33.51 -27.72
C MET A 1 25.39 -32.78 -26.52
N LYS A 2 24.76 -31.68 -26.11
CA LYS A 2 24.95 -31.09 -24.78
C LYS A 2 23.57 -30.98 -24.16
N GLN A 3 23.38 -31.58 -23.00
CA GLN A 3 22.87 -30.91 -21.81
C GLN A 3 22.90 -31.86 -20.61
N GLU A 4 23.03 -31.20 -19.46
CA GLU A 4 23.46 -31.67 -18.14
C GLU A 4 22.21 -31.85 -17.22
N PRO A 5 22.31 -31.83 -15.87
CA PRO A 5 22.14 -32.96 -14.96
C PRO A 5 20.86 -32.89 -14.09
N ASP A 6 20.47 -33.99 -13.44
CA ASP A 6 19.94 -34.00 -12.06
C ASP A 6 19.71 -35.45 -11.62
N ASN A 7 20.06 -35.80 -10.38
CA ASN A 7 19.05 -36.21 -9.39
C ASN A 7 19.73 -36.77 -8.13
N LYS A 8 19.65 -35.93 -7.09
CA LYS A 8 19.68 -36.20 -5.65
C LYS A 8 19.42 -37.66 -5.27
N LYS A 9 20.49 -38.39 -4.92
CA LYS A 9 20.34 -39.61 -4.10
C LYS A 9 20.12 -39.19 -2.65
N LYS A 10 18.85 -39.03 -2.26
CA LYS A 10 18.42 -39.08 -0.86
C LYS A 10 18.81 -40.46 -0.32
N LYS A 11 19.93 -40.54 0.40
CA LYS A 11 20.29 -41.76 1.13
C LYS A 11 19.32 -41.86 2.31
N GLN A 12 18.47 -42.88 2.27
CA GLN A 12 17.66 -43.30 3.41
C GLN A 12 18.64 -43.70 4.53
N ILE A 13 18.69 -42.96 5.63
CA ILE A 13 19.55 -43.26 6.78
C ILE A 13 18.68 -43.98 7.82
N PRO A 14 19.12 -45.15 8.35
CA PRO A 14 18.32 -45.94 9.29
C PRO A 14 18.09 -45.19 10.60
N ILE A 15 16.93 -45.45 11.22
CA ILE A 15 16.41 -44.82 12.44
C ILE A 15 17.10 -45.46 13.66
N GLU A 16 18.42 -45.36 13.74
CA GLU A 16 19.16 -45.56 14.98
C GLU A 16 19.48 -44.18 15.53
N ARG A 17 18.96 -43.92 16.74
CA ARG A 17 19.03 -42.69 17.54
C ARG A 17 20.25 -41.82 17.21
N ALA A 18 20.11 -40.98 16.18
CA ALA A 18 21.12 -40.03 15.79
C ALA A 18 21.19 -38.96 16.88
N VAL A 19 22.12 -39.14 17.81
CA VAL A 19 22.60 -38.02 18.64
C VAL A 19 23.34 -37.12 17.65
N TYR A 20 22.63 -36.12 17.14
CA TYR A 20 23.25 -35.05 16.36
C TYR A 20 24.19 -34.30 17.29
N VAL A 21 25.48 -34.64 17.26
CA VAL A 21 26.52 -33.81 17.84
C VAL A 21 26.61 -32.57 16.96
N LEU A 22 26.06 -31.46 17.44
CA LEU A 22 26.15 -30.17 16.75
C LEU A 22 27.63 -29.85 16.56
N THR A 23 28.03 -29.59 15.32
CA THR A 23 29.39 -29.16 15.03
C THR A 23 29.61 -27.74 15.57
N GLU A 24 30.86 -27.34 15.81
CA GLU A 24 31.17 -25.95 16.21
C GLU A 24 30.61 -24.93 15.22
N GLU A 25 30.59 -25.28 13.93
CA GLU A 25 29.97 -24.45 12.89
C GLU A 25 28.45 -24.37 13.04
N ASP A 26 27.77 -25.45 13.41
CA ASP A 26 26.33 -25.44 13.67
C ASP A 26 26.00 -24.55 14.87
N ILE A 27 26.78 -24.68 15.95
CA ILE A 27 26.63 -23.86 17.16
C ILE A 27 26.79 -22.38 16.81
N LYS A 28 27.83 -22.02 16.06
CA LYS A 28 28.08 -20.65 15.62
C LYS A 28 26.97 -20.12 14.69
N ARG A 29 26.53 -20.92 13.71
CA ARG A 29 25.40 -20.58 12.83
C ARG A 29 24.12 -20.33 13.63
N ASN A 30 23.87 -21.14 14.67
CA ASN A 30 22.68 -20.99 15.50
C ASN A 30 22.73 -19.71 16.36
N GLN A 31 23.90 -19.42 16.96
CA GLN A 31 24.14 -18.18 17.69
C GLN A 31 23.96 -16.94 16.79
N GLU A 32 24.47 -16.98 15.55
CA GLU A 32 24.30 -15.88 14.58
C GLU A 32 22.82 -15.67 14.18
N ARG A 33 22.06 -16.76 14.04
CA ARG A 33 20.61 -16.71 13.79
C ARG A 33 19.86 -16.08 14.95
N GLU A 34 20.12 -16.53 16.18
CA GLU A 34 19.52 -15.96 17.39
C GLU A 34 19.85 -14.48 17.55
N SER A 35 21.11 -14.09 17.30
CA SER A 35 21.54 -12.68 17.30
C SER A 35 20.77 -11.84 16.28
N THR A 36 20.57 -12.39 15.08
CA THR A 36 19.84 -11.72 14.00
C THR A 36 18.36 -11.58 14.31
N THR A 37 17.73 -12.62 14.87
CA THR A 37 16.32 -12.59 15.30
C THR A 37 16.09 -11.51 16.36
N ARG A 38 16.94 -11.47 17.40
CA ARG A 38 16.85 -10.46 18.45
C ARG A 38 17.02 -9.04 17.92
N LYS A 39 17.92 -8.82 16.96
CA LYS A 39 18.09 -7.51 16.30
C LYS A 39 16.86 -7.09 15.50
N LYS A 40 16.22 -8.02 14.79
CA LYS A 40 14.97 -7.77 14.05
C LYS A 40 13.82 -7.41 14.98
N GLU A 41 13.66 -8.13 16.09
CA GLU A 41 12.65 -7.84 17.10
C GLU A 41 12.86 -6.47 17.75
N LEU A 42 14.10 -6.15 18.13
CA LEU A 42 14.46 -4.83 18.63
C LEU A 42 14.15 -3.72 17.60
N PHE A 43 14.46 -3.98 16.33
CA PHE A 43 14.17 -3.04 15.24
C PHE A 43 12.67 -2.78 15.11
N LEU A 44 11.83 -3.81 15.13
CA LEU A 44 10.38 -3.68 15.06
C LEU A 44 9.81 -2.90 16.25
N ASN A 45 10.28 -3.18 17.47
CA ASN A 45 9.84 -2.47 18.67
C ASN A 45 10.18 -0.96 18.60
N ILE A 46 11.39 -0.63 18.16
CA ILE A 46 11.81 0.77 18.00
C ILE A 46 11.06 1.40 16.83
N LEU A 47 10.78 0.67 15.75
CA LEU A 47 10.02 1.16 14.61
C LEU A 47 8.61 1.61 15.00
N GLU A 48 7.92 0.79 15.78
CA GLU A 48 6.57 1.08 16.30
C GLU A 48 6.58 2.34 17.18
N ARG A 49 7.51 2.42 18.14
CA ARG A 49 7.66 3.59 19.03
C ARG A 49 8.01 4.89 18.29
N ASN A 50 8.70 4.80 17.16
CA ASN A 50 9.14 5.95 16.38
C ASN A 50 8.27 6.15 15.12
N ARG A 51 7.03 5.63 15.11
CA ARG A 51 6.00 5.93 14.09
C ARG A 51 6.49 5.66 12.66
N GLY A 52 7.30 4.63 12.47
CA GLY A 52 7.79 4.27 11.14
C GLY A 52 8.91 5.16 10.58
N MET A 53 9.63 5.91 11.41
CA MET A 53 10.78 6.74 10.98
C MET A 53 12.07 5.92 10.87
N ILE A 54 12.29 5.30 9.70
CA ILE A 54 13.42 4.38 9.45
C ILE A 54 14.79 4.99 9.80
N THR A 55 15.03 6.25 9.46
CA THR A 55 16.32 6.91 9.76
C THR A 55 16.63 6.89 11.25
N ILE A 56 15.68 7.31 12.09
CA ILE A 56 15.82 7.35 13.55
C ILE A 56 15.97 5.93 14.11
N VAL A 57 15.23 4.97 13.55
CA VAL A 57 15.29 3.57 14.01
C VAL A 57 16.65 2.96 13.70
N CYS A 58 17.19 3.19 12.50
CA CYS A 58 18.53 2.74 12.11
C CYS A 58 19.62 3.32 13.02
N GLU A 59 19.51 4.61 13.39
CA GLU A 59 20.43 5.26 14.33
C GLU A 59 20.33 4.63 15.73
N LYS A 60 19.11 4.51 16.27
CA LYS A 60 18.88 3.95 17.61
C LYS A 60 19.25 2.48 17.75
N THR A 61 19.14 1.70 16.67
CA THR A 61 19.46 0.28 16.66
C THR A 61 20.89 -0.02 16.23
N SER A 62 21.62 1.00 15.75
CA SER A 62 22.92 0.83 15.08
C SER A 62 22.87 -0.19 13.92
N ILE A 63 21.74 -0.25 13.21
CA ILE A 63 21.54 -1.12 12.06
C ILE A 63 21.57 -0.27 10.79
N ALA A 64 22.45 -0.64 9.85
CA ALA A 64 22.53 0.03 8.57
C ALA A 64 21.22 -0.13 7.76
N ARG A 65 20.84 0.92 7.02
CA ARG A 65 19.66 0.86 6.13
C ARG A 65 19.73 -0.28 5.12
N SER A 66 20.93 -0.60 4.63
CA SER A 66 21.15 -1.74 3.72
C SER A 66 20.72 -3.07 4.35
N THR A 67 21.02 -3.29 5.63
CA THR A 67 20.60 -4.49 6.38
C THR A 67 19.09 -4.55 6.53
N TYR A 68 18.43 -3.42 6.81
CA TYR A 68 16.97 -3.34 6.83
C TYR A 68 16.34 -3.72 5.48
N TYR A 69 16.82 -3.14 4.37
CA TYR A 69 16.31 -3.48 3.04
C TYR A 69 16.60 -4.92 2.65
N TYR A 70 17.75 -5.47 3.08
CA TYR A 70 18.06 -6.87 2.91
C TYR A 70 17.03 -7.76 3.65
N TRP A 71 16.73 -7.46 4.92
CA TRP A 71 15.72 -8.19 5.68
C TRP A 71 14.33 -8.11 5.05
N LEU A 72 13.92 -6.96 4.53
CA LEU A 72 12.65 -6.84 3.79
C LEU A 72 12.57 -7.76 2.57
N LYS A 73 13.71 -8.05 1.93
CA LYS A 73 13.77 -8.91 0.74
C LYS A 73 13.82 -10.39 1.12
N THR A 74 14.60 -10.75 2.14
CA THR A 74 14.88 -12.15 2.49
C THR A 74 13.92 -12.74 3.52
N ASP A 75 13.30 -11.90 4.34
CA ASP A 75 12.43 -12.32 5.45
C ASP A 75 11.02 -11.76 5.27
N LYS A 76 10.11 -12.63 4.81
CA LYS A 76 8.71 -12.27 4.54
C LYS A 76 7.94 -11.94 5.81
N GLU A 77 8.25 -12.59 6.93
CA GLU A 77 7.56 -12.34 8.20
C GLU A 77 7.96 -10.97 8.76
N PHE A 78 9.25 -10.66 8.75
CA PHE A 78 9.74 -9.33 9.13
C PHE A 78 9.09 -8.24 8.27
N LYS A 79 9.04 -8.43 6.95
CA LYS A 79 8.37 -7.51 6.05
C LYS A 79 6.89 -7.32 6.40
N SER A 80 6.16 -8.40 6.66
CA SER A 80 4.74 -8.31 7.01
C SER A 80 4.51 -7.47 8.26
N LYS A 81 5.35 -7.65 9.30
CA LYS A 81 5.29 -6.86 10.54
C LYS A 81 5.64 -5.39 10.30
N VAL A 82 6.63 -5.11 9.46
CA VAL A 82 6.95 -3.73 9.06
C VAL A 82 5.78 -3.09 8.31
N ASP A 83 5.17 -3.79 7.36
CA ASP A 83 4.05 -3.30 6.57
C ASP A 83 2.82 -3.01 7.44
N GLU A 84 2.59 -3.82 8.48
CA GLU A 84 1.54 -3.61 9.48
C GLU A 84 1.76 -2.32 10.28
N ILE A 85 2.97 -2.12 10.84
CA ILE A 85 3.32 -0.89 11.57
C ILE A 85 3.21 0.34 10.66
N MET A 86 3.63 0.21 9.40
CA MET A 86 3.61 1.32 8.44
C MET A 86 2.20 1.66 7.95
N ARG A 87 1.21 0.76 8.11
CA ARG A 87 -0.17 1.00 7.67
C ARG A 87 -0.84 2.13 8.44
N ALA A 88 -0.55 2.28 9.73
CA ALA A 88 -1.10 3.35 10.57
C ALA A 88 -0.38 4.71 10.37
N LYS A 89 0.74 4.73 9.63
CA LYS A 89 1.56 5.94 9.47
C LYS A 89 0.82 7.12 8.82
N PRO A 90 0.01 6.94 7.76
CA PRO A 90 -0.72 8.05 7.14
C PRO A 90 -1.66 8.77 8.13
N GLU A 91 -2.44 8.00 8.89
CA GLU A 91 -3.37 8.53 9.91
C GLU A 91 -2.63 9.34 10.98
N ILE A 92 -1.50 8.81 11.48
CA ILE A 92 -0.67 9.52 12.47
C ILE A 92 -0.11 10.84 11.90
N LEU A 93 0.30 10.85 10.62
CA LEU A 93 0.83 12.06 9.98
C LEU A 93 -0.28 13.09 9.75
N GLU A 94 -1.49 12.63 9.42
CA GLU A 94 -2.67 13.47 9.31
C GLU A 94 -3.00 14.14 10.65
N ASP A 95 -3.04 13.39 11.75
CA ASP A 95 -3.25 13.94 13.09
C ASP A 95 -2.19 14.99 13.47
N ILE A 96 -0.91 14.71 13.22
CA ILE A 96 0.19 15.66 13.46
C ILE A 96 -0.03 16.93 12.65
N LEU A 97 -0.45 16.81 11.40
CA LEU A 97 -0.67 17.94 10.50
C LEU A 97 -1.82 18.84 11.00
N TYR A 98 -2.94 18.24 11.44
CA TYR A 98 -4.05 18.99 12.05
C TYR A 98 -3.63 19.67 13.36
N ILE A 99 -2.89 18.97 14.23
CA ILE A 99 -2.38 19.55 15.47
C ILE A 99 -1.43 20.73 15.19
N ALA A 100 -0.56 20.61 14.18
CA ALA A 100 0.35 21.68 13.79
C ALA A 100 -0.42 22.92 13.30
N ALA A 101 -1.43 22.72 12.46
CA ALA A 101 -2.31 23.80 12.02
C ALA A 101 -3.05 24.47 13.19
N ALA A 102 -3.58 23.69 14.14
CA ALA A 102 -4.24 24.20 15.34
C ALA A 102 -3.30 25.00 16.25
N LYS A 103 -2.01 24.67 16.27
CA LYS A 103 -0.97 25.41 17.00
C LYS A 103 -0.50 26.69 16.29
N GLY A 104 -1.05 27.01 15.12
CA GLY A 104 -0.73 28.22 14.38
C GLY A 104 0.32 28.05 13.27
N ASP A 105 0.67 26.82 12.88
CA ASP A 105 1.47 26.60 11.68
C ASP A 105 0.63 26.94 10.43
N VAL A 106 0.87 28.13 9.87
CA VAL A 106 0.17 28.66 8.71
C VAL A 106 0.39 27.78 7.46
N ASN A 107 1.55 27.13 7.34
CA ASN A 107 1.82 26.26 6.20
C ASN A 107 0.99 24.97 6.28
N ALA A 108 0.87 24.38 7.48
CA ALA A 108 0.00 23.24 7.71
C ALA A 108 -1.47 23.58 7.41
N ALA A 109 -1.95 24.73 7.93
CA ALA A 109 -3.32 25.20 7.68
C ALA A 109 -3.57 25.44 6.18
N LYS A 110 -2.65 26.10 5.48
CA LYS A 110 -2.71 26.33 4.03
C LYS A 110 -2.74 25.02 3.25
N PHE A 111 -1.90 24.05 3.64
CA PHE A 111 -1.87 22.74 3.01
C PHE A 111 -3.22 22.05 3.14
N ILE A 112 -3.78 21.96 4.36
CA ILE A 112 -5.09 21.34 4.61
C ILE A 112 -6.17 22.02 3.76
N LEU A 113 -6.31 23.35 3.85
CA LEU A 113 -7.32 24.10 3.10
C LEU A 113 -7.24 23.84 1.60
N SER A 114 -6.03 23.81 1.03
CA SER A 114 -5.85 23.59 -0.41
C SER A 114 -6.23 22.20 -0.90
N HIS A 115 -6.37 21.21 -0.01
CA HIS A 115 -6.73 19.83 -0.35
C HIS A 115 -8.18 19.48 0.07
N THR A 116 -8.73 20.14 1.08
CA THR A 116 -10.08 19.86 1.60
C THR A 116 -11.14 20.85 1.10
N HIS A 117 -10.81 22.15 1.01
CA HIS A 117 -11.79 23.20 0.73
C HIS A 117 -11.79 23.58 -0.76
N PRO A 118 -12.94 23.52 -1.47
CA PRO A 118 -13.03 23.82 -2.89
C PRO A 118 -12.42 25.17 -3.31
N ASP A 119 -12.71 26.22 -2.53
CA ASP A 119 -12.26 27.58 -2.85
C ASP A 119 -10.74 27.80 -2.76
N TYR A 120 -10.06 26.94 -1.99
CA TYR A 120 -8.61 27.03 -1.78
C TYR A 120 -7.82 26.06 -2.68
N LYS A 121 -8.52 25.24 -3.48
CA LYS A 121 -7.87 24.40 -4.50
C LYS A 121 -7.19 25.30 -5.52
N LYS A 122 -5.89 25.08 -5.76
CA LYS A 122 -5.12 25.86 -6.71
C LYS A 122 -5.73 25.71 -8.10
N LYS A 123 -6.14 26.82 -8.70
CA LYS A 123 -6.56 26.85 -10.10
C LYS A 123 -5.34 26.60 -10.99
N PRO A 124 -5.43 25.76 -12.03
CA PRO A 124 -4.32 25.55 -12.95
C PRO A 124 -3.95 26.88 -13.62
N LYS A 125 -2.65 27.14 -13.79
CA LYS A 125 -2.15 28.39 -14.39
C LYS A 125 -2.50 28.53 -15.87
N ASN A 126 -2.64 27.40 -16.59
CA ASN A 126 -3.06 27.33 -17.98
C ASN A 126 -4.16 26.27 -18.13
N GLU A 127 -5.28 26.61 -18.76
CA GLU A 127 -6.41 25.70 -19.01
C GLU A 127 -6.05 24.53 -19.96
N LYS A 128 -4.99 24.68 -20.77
CA LYS A 128 -4.57 23.73 -21.81
C LYS A 128 -3.55 22.67 -21.37
N ASP A 129 -2.88 22.84 -20.23
CA ASP A 129 -1.74 21.98 -19.82
C ASP A 129 -2.05 20.99 -18.68
N THR A 130 -3.31 20.88 -18.25
CA THR A 130 -3.66 20.00 -17.12
C THR A 130 -3.89 18.56 -17.59
N VAL A 131 -2.81 17.77 -17.61
CA VAL A 131 -2.89 16.30 -17.67
C VAL A 131 -3.32 15.79 -16.29
N VAL A 132 -4.44 15.08 -16.23
CA VAL A 132 -4.94 14.47 -14.99
C VAL A 132 -4.63 12.99 -15.05
N HIS A 133 -3.78 12.50 -14.15
CA HIS A 133 -3.58 11.06 -14.01
C HIS A 133 -4.71 10.47 -13.16
N ILE A 134 -5.66 9.82 -13.82
CA ILE A 134 -6.70 9.05 -13.16
C ILE A 134 -6.09 7.71 -12.73
N TYR A 135 -5.82 7.56 -11.43
CA TYR A 135 -5.46 6.26 -10.87
C TYR A 135 -6.75 5.51 -10.53
N HIS A 136 -7.13 4.54 -11.36
CA HIS A 136 -8.12 3.55 -10.93
C HIS A 136 -7.53 2.72 -9.77
N HIS A 137 -8.32 2.43 -8.74
CA HIS A 137 -7.95 1.40 -7.77
C HIS A 137 -7.93 0.06 -8.51
N VAL A 138 -6.72 -0.43 -8.78
CA VAL A 138 -6.52 -1.74 -9.41
C VAL A 138 -6.28 -2.74 -8.28
N ASP A 139 -7.19 -3.70 -8.11
CA ASP A 139 -6.94 -4.89 -7.33
C ASP A 139 -5.64 -5.55 -7.82
N LYS A 140 -4.78 -5.95 -6.87
CA LYS A 140 -3.34 -6.25 -7.04
C LYS A 140 -2.94 -7.35 -8.06
N GLN A 141 -3.86 -7.90 -8.84
CA GLN A 141 -3.63 -9.09 -9.67
C GLN A 141 -3.65 -8.85 -11.19
N ASP A 142 -3.88 -7.63 -11.68
CA ASP A 142 -3.80 -7.37 -13.12
C ASP A 142 -2.97 -6.12 -13.44
N LYS A 143 -1.78 -6.33 -14.02
CA LYS A 143 -0.83 -5.26 -14.40
C LYS A 143 -1.02 -4.78 -15.83
N SER A 144 -2.13 -5.14 -16.48
CA SER A 144 -2.29 -4.98 -17.93
C SER A 144 -3.46 -4.10 -18.37
N LYS A 145 -3.73 -2.96 -17.69
CA LYS A 145 -4.49 -1.87 -18.33
C LYS A 145 -3.81 -0.52 -18.08
N GLY A 146 -3.39 0.07 -19.20
CA GLY A 146 -2.44 1.17 -19.29
C GLY A 146 -2.95 2.48 -18.70
N LYS A 147 -1.97 3.33 -18.36
CA LYS A 147 -2.17 4.74 -18.06
C LYS A 147 -2.94 5.36 -19.21
N GLU A 148 -4.13 5.90 -18.93
CA GLU A 148 -4.85 6.73 -19.88
C GLU A 148 -4.62 8.18 -19.46
N GLU A 149 -3.90 8.93 -20.29
CA GLU A 149 -3.70 10.37 -20.09
C GLU A 149 -4.89 11.08 -20.71
N VAL A 150 -5.82 11.50 -19.85
CA VAL A 150 -6.94 12.34 -20.27
C VAL A 150 -6.75 13.75 -19.76
N THR A 151 -7.10 14.72 -20.60
CA THR A 151 -7.09 16.13 -20.19
C THR A 151 -8.24 16.39 -19.21
N PHE A 152 -8.05 17.34 -18.28
CA PHE A 152 -9.10 17.74 -17.33
C PHE A 152 -10.41 18.13 -18.05
N ALA A 153 -10.32 18.79 -19.21
CA ALA A 153 -11.46 19.11 -20.05
C ALA A 153 -12.19 17.85 -20.56
N GLN A 154 -11.47 16.85 -21.07
CA GLN A 154 -12.08 15.59 -21.52
C GLN A 154 -12.77 14.84 -20.37
N MET A 155 -12.16 14.82 -19.17
CA MET A 155 -12.75 14.22 -17.98
C MET A 155 -14.07 14.90 -17.58
N VAL A 156 -14.07 16.24 -17.48
CA VAL A 156 -15.26 17.04 -17.11
C VAL A 156 -16.39 16.90 -18.15
N TRP A 157 -16.06 16.88 -19.44
CA TRP A 157 -17.03 16.65 -20.51
C TRP A 157 -17.60 15.23 -20.52
N ALA A 158 -16.77 14.21 -20.24
CA ALA A 158 -17.21 12.82 -20.13
C ALA A 158 -18.12 12.60 -18.91
N GLU A 159 -17.82 13.26 -17.77
CA GLU A 159 -18.62 13.19 -16.55
C GLU A 159 -19.96 13.95 -16.70
N GLY A 160 -19.95 15.10 -17.37
CA GLY A 160 -21.18 15.83 -17.73
C GLY A 160 -22.07 15.06 -18.71
N SER A 161 -21.47 14.38 -19.71
CA SER A 161 -22.20 13.49 -20.63
C SER A 161 -22.75 12.24 -19.92
N ARG A 162 -22.01 11.65 -18.97
CA ARG A 162 -22.48 10.53 -18.16
C ARG A 162 -23.66 10.93 -17.29
N ARG A 163 -23.58 12.05 -16.56
CA ARG A 163 -24.71 12.57 -15.77
C ARG A 163 -25.95 12.84 -16.61
N ARG A 164 -25.79 13.36 -17.84
CA ARG A 164 -26.92 13.54 -18.77
C ARG A 164 -27.51 12.21 -19.24
N LYS A 165 -26.68 11.22 -19.56
CA LYS A 165 -27.14 9.87 -19.95
C LYS A 165 -27.81 9.13 -18.79
N ASP A 166 -27.28 9.24 -17.59
CA ASP A 166 -27.86 8.64 -16.37
C ASP A 166 -29.18 9.35 -15.99
N ALA A 167 -29.26 10.68 -16.17
CA ALA A 167 -30.50 11.42 -15.98
C ALA A 167 -31.56 11.04 -17.04
N LEU A 168 -31.18 10.94 -18.31
CA LEU A 168 -32.06 10.45 -19.39
C LEU A 168 -32.51 9.01 -19.15
N ALA A 169 -31.63 8.13 -18.69
CA ALA A 169 -31.96 6.75 -18.36
C ALA A 169 -32.91 6.67 -17.15
N LYS A 170 -32.70 7.48 -16.11
CA LYS A 170 -33.60 7.57 -14.96
C LYS A 170 -34.98 8.12 -15.35
N MET A 171 -35.02 9.17 -16.18
CA MET A 171 -36.27 9.71 -16.72
C MET A 171 -37.00 8.68 -17.59
N ALA A 172 -36.28 7.94 -18.44
CA ALA A 172 -36.87 6.87 -19.25
C ALA A 172 -37.38 5.68 -18.41
N ILE A 173 -36.67 5.32 -17.33
CA ILE A 173 -37.12 4.28 -16.38
C ILE A 173 -38.36 4.74 -15.62
N GLU A 174 -38.41 6.01 -15.20
CA GLU A 174 -39.55 6.59 -14.49
C GLU A 174 -40.77 6.76 -15.40
N GLU A 175 -40.56 7.12 -16.67
CA GLU A 175 -41.59 7.14 -17.70
C GLU A 175 -42.12 5.73 -18.00
N MET A 176 -41.25 4.71 -18.06
CA MET A 176 -41.67 3.31 -18.18
C MET A 176 -42.44 2.83 -16.95
N ARG A 177 -42.02 3.21 -15.73
CA ARG A 177 -42.69 2.89 -14.47
C ARG A 177 -44.10 3.49 -14.39
N ASN A 178 -44.27 4.71 -14.88
CA ASN A 178 -45.56 5.41 -14.92
C ASN A 178 -46.47 4.93 -16.05
N LYS A 179 -45.95 4.18 -17.04
CA LYS A 179 -46.70 3.58 -18.14
C LYS A 179 -47.10 2.13 -17.90
N ILE A 180 -46.72 1.52 -16.78
CA ILE A 180 -47.26 0.22 -16.34
C ILE A 180 -48.57 0.51 -15.58
N PRO A 181 -49.76 0.34 -16.18
CA PRO A 181 -51.01 0.51 -15.46
C PRO A 181 -51.17 -0.68 -14.51
N ALA A 182 -51.81 -0.45 -13.37
CA ALA A 182 -52.14 -1.43 -12.35
C ALA A 182 -52.63 -2.77 -12.95
N LEU A 183 -51.82 -3.82 -12.77
CA LEU A 183 -52.22 -5.22 -12.97
C LEU A 183 -52.09 -5.99 -11.66
N GLU A 184 -52.55 -5.38 -10.55
CA GLU A 184 -52.71 -6.04 -9.25
C GLU A 184 -54.05 -5.71 -8.56
N GLU A 185 -55.07 -5.31 -9.32
CA GLU A 185 -56.46 -5.27 -8.83
C GLU A 185 -57.39 -6.00 -9.80
N GLU A 186 -57.19 -7.32 -9.96
CA GLU A 186 -58.24 -8.26 -10.35
C GLU A 186 -57.82 -9.67 -9.87
N SER A 187 -58.07 -9.93 -8.59
CA SER A 187 -58.21 -11.26 -7.98
C SER A 187 -59.16 -11.17 -6.80
#